data_AF-A0A3P7JM84-F1
#
_entry.id   AF-A0A3P7JM84-F1
#
_cell.length_a   1.000
_cell.length_b   1.000
_cell.length_c   1.000
_cell.angle_alpha   90.00
_cell.angle_beta   90.00
_cell.angle_gamma   90.00
#
_symmetry.space_group_name_H-M   'P 1'
#
loop_
_entity.id
_entity.type
_entity.pdbx_description
1 polymer ?
#
loop_
_entity_poly.entity_id
_entity_poly.type
_entity_poly.pdbx_seq_one_letter_code
_entity_poly.pdbx_strand_id
1 'polypeptide(L)'
;MRAIGLSEERLREQLGQWLELSLNDKIPPSLLLLSRALYLPEDISFTDRLKALVQSLPEGIAESTRQKLTELEGGKVDHKARLDLIRQIEEAIAKEKAMEEEKKKKEEKVETIKAEGEKARVIAEGAAAIAEAAAGTSAKIAEAAAAASQAIHAVKKDLVDVVQEAVDHAKVLEKEKAEAAEATVSLRFIGHAFLFSY
;
A
#
# COMPACT_ATOMS: atom_id res chain seq x y z
N MET A 1 -20.06 5.38 -48.26
CA MET A 1 -21.29 5.09 -49.03
C MET A 1 -21.61 3.63 -48.87
N ARG A 2 -22.87 3.27 -48.61
CA ARG A 2 -23.27 1.85 -48.63
C ARG A 2 -23.34 1.47 -50.11
N ALA A 3 -22.29 0.83 -50.61
CA ALA A 3 -22.23 0.36 -52.00
C ALA A 3 -22.78 -1.07 -52.16
N ILE A 4 -23.04 -1.75 -51.03
CA ILE A 4 -23.52 -3.12 -51.00
C ILE A 4 -25.02 -3.12 -51.30
N GLY A 5 -25.39 -3.71 -52.44
CA GLY A 5 -26.79 -3.96 -52.81
C GLY A 5 -27.50 -2.85 -53.59
N LEU A 6 -26.79 -1.82 -54.08
CA LEU A 6 -27.36 -0.79 -54.97
C LEU A 6 -26.91 -1.00 -56.42
N SER A 7 -27.77 -0.63 -57.38
CA SER A 7 -27.40 -0.54 -58.80
C SER A 7 -26.41 0.59 -59.04
N GLU A 8 -25.57 0.45 -60.08
CA GLU A 8 -24.58 1.47 -60.45
C GLU A 8 -25.24 2.82 -60.77
N GLU A 9 -26.37 2.80 -61.46
CA GLU A 9 -27.15 3.99 -61.81
C GLU A 9 -27.59 4.76 -60.55
N ARG A 10 -28.17 4.05 -59.57
CA ARG A 10 -28.59 4.66 -58.30
C ARG A 10 -27.40 5.21 -57.50
N LEU A 11 -26.25 4.54 -57.56
CA LEU A 11 -25.03 5.01 -56.90
C LEU A 11 -24.50 6.31 -57.55
N ARG A 12 -24.53 6.40 -58.89
CA ARG A 12 -24.15 7.60 -59.65
C ARG A 12 -25.09 8.77 -59.37
N GLU A 13 -26.40 8.52 -59.32
CA GLU A 13 -27.40 9.54 -58.96
C GLU A 13 -27.20 10.05 -57.54
N GLN A 14 -26.98 9.14 -56.57
CA GLN A 14 -26.69 9.52 -55.17
C GLN A 14 -25.40 10.33 -55.05
N LEU A 15 -24.37 10.01 -55.82
CA LEU A 15 -23.11 10.76 -55.88
C LEU A 15 -23.31 12.15 -56.50
N GLY A 16 -24.08 12.24 -57.57
CA GLY A 16 -24.43 13.52 -58.22
C GLY A 16 -25.18 14.43 -57.26
N GLN A 17 -26.22 13.91 -56.61
CA GLN A 17 -26.98 14.66 -55.59
C GLN A 17 -26.08 15.09 -54.42
N TRP A 18 -25.17 14.22 -53.97
CA TRP A 18 -24.24 14.55 -52.89
C TRP A 18 -23.26 15.66 -53.28
N LEU A 19 -22.71 15.59 -54.50
CA LEU A 19 -21.82 16.62 -55.03
C LEU A 19 -22.54 17.96 -55.15
N GLU A 20 -23.76 17.96 -55.69
CA GLU A 20 -24.61 19.15 -55.80
C GLU A 20 -24.86 19.81 -54.44
N LEU A 21 -25.23 19.03 -53.43
CA LEU A 21 -25.44 19.52 -52.06
C LEU A 21 -24.14 20.04 -51.40
N SER A 22 -23.00 19.41 -51.69
CA SER A 22 -21.70 19.83 -51.14
C SER A 22 -21.16 21.11 -51.79
N LEU A 23 -21.45 21.31 -53.08
CA LEU A 23 -20.90 22.40 -53.89
C LEU A 23 -21.80 23.62 -53.92
N ASN A 24 -23.11 23.45 -54.09
CA ASN A 24 -24.06 24.56 -54.17
C ASN A 24 -24.55 25.01 -52.79
N ASP A 25 -24.93 24.08 -51.92
CA ASP A 25 -25.60 24.40 -50.65
C ASP A 25 -24.62 24.60 -49.47
N LYS A 26 -23.31 24.54 -49.71
CA LYS A 26 -22.23 24.74 -48.71
C LYS A 26 -22.40 23.92 -47.43
N ILE A 27 -23.00 22.74 -47.52
CA ILE A 27 -23.21 21.88 -46.35
C ILE A 27 -21.88 21.19 -45.99
N PRO A 28 -21.45 21.21 -44.72
CA PRO A 28 -20.20 20.58 -44.31
C PRO A 28 -20.16 19.07 -44.67
N PRO A 29 -19.08 18.56 -45.27
CA PRO A 29 -18.98 17.16 -45.69
C PRO A 29 -19.09 16.17 -44.51
N SER A 30 -18.71 16.59 -43.30
CA SER A 30 -18.89 15.83 -42.06
C SER A 30 -20.37 15.61 -41.70
N LEU A 31 -21.22 16.62 -41.90
CA LEU A 31 -22.66 16.55 -41.64
C LEU A 31 -23.36 15.70 -42.71
N LEU A 32 -22.92 15.84 -43.97
CA LEU A 32 -23.35 14.95 -45.07
C LEU A 32 -23.04 13.48 -44.75
N LEU A 33 -21.83 13.18 -44.27
CA LEU A 33 -21.43 11.84 -43.85
C LEU A 33 -22.28 11.29 -42.69
N LEU A 34 -22.54 12.13 -41.68
CA LEU A 34 -23.32 11.74 -40.51
C LEU A 34 -24.78 11.38 -40.88
N SER A 35 -25.40 12.14 -41.78
CA SER A 35 -26.75 11.88 -42.29
C SER A 35 -26.91 10.51 -42.97
N ARG A 36 -25.80 9.94 -43.46
CA ARG A 36 -25.74 8.62 -44.11
C ARG A 36 -25.26 7.52 -43.16
N ALA A 37 -24.47 7.87 -42.14
CA ALA A 37 -23.91 6.93 -41.17
C ALA A 37 -24.95 6.47 -40.13
N LEU A 38 -25.87 7.37 -39.76
CA LEU A 38 -27.04 7.00 -38.98
C LEU A 38 -28.04 6.32 -39.92
N TYR A 39 -28.61 5.19 -39.50
CA TYR A 39 -29.49 4.30 -40.29
C TYR A 39 -30.83 4.96 -40.66
N LEU A 40 -30.77 6.10 -41.35
CA LEU A 40 -31.93 6.82 -41.83
C LEU A 40 -32.43 6.17 -43.14
N PRO A 41 -33.75 6.06 -43.33
CA PRO A 41 -34.33 5.54 -44.57
C PRO A 41 -33.83 6.32 -45.80
N GLU A 42 -33.39 5.61 -46.83
CA GLU A 42 -32.92 6.22 -48.08
C GLU A 42 -34.05 6.71 -48.99
N ASP A 43 -35.30 6.32 -48.67
CA ASP A 43 -36.49 6.61 -49.46
C ASP A 43 -37.05 8.03 -49.22
N ILE A 44 -36.44 8.77 -48.29
CA ILE A 44 -36.85 10.12 -47.89
C ILE A 44 -35.96 11.17 -48.59
N SER A 45 -36.42 12.41 -48.75
CA SER A 45 -35.58 13.49 -49.28
C SER A 45 -34.34 13.73 -48.38
N PHE A 46 -33.24 14.22 -48.97
CA PHE A 46 -32.03 14.53 -48.21
C PHE A 46 -32.28 15.58 -47.11
N THR A 47 -33.08 16.59 -47.41
CA THR A 47 -33.47 17.65 -46.48
C THR A 47 -34.21 17.10 -45.27
N ASP A 48 -35.11 16.13 -45.47
CA ASP A 48 -35.87 15.55 -44.37
C ASP A 48 -35.03 14.56 -43.55
N ARG A 49 -34.05 13.90 -44.17
CA ARG A 49 -33.01 13.18 -43.42
C ARG A 49 -32.18 14.12 -42.55
N LEU A 50 -31.80 15.28 -43.06
CA LEU A 50 -31.09 16.28 -42.27
C LEU A 50 -31.93 16.81 -41.11
N LYS A 51 -33.22 17.07 -41.33
CA LYS A 51 -34.14 17.47 -40.24
C LYS A 51 -34.25 16.39 -39.17
N ALA A 52 -34.45 15.14 -39.57
CA ALA A 52 -34.53 14.00 -38.66
C ALA A 52 -33.22 13.81 -37.88
N LEU A 53 -32.07 13.99 -38.55
CA LEU A 53 -30.76 13.98 -37.93
C LEU A 53 -30.67 15.07 -36.85
N VAL A 54 -30.92 16.33 -37.21
CA VAL A 54 -30.86 17.47 -36.29
C VAL A 54 -31.83 17.29 -35.11
N GLN A 55 -32.97 16.62 -35.29
CA GLN A 55 -33.90 16.27 -34.21
C GLN A 55 -33.43 15.09 -33.34
N SER A 56 -32.64 14.16 -33.90
CA SER A 56 -32.09 13.02 -33.16
C SER A 56 -30.82 13.36 -32.35
N LEU A 57 -30.20 14.50 -32.61
CA LEU A 57 -29.07 14.98 -31.81
C LEU A 57 -29.54 15.44 -30.42
N PRO A 58 -28.73 15.25 -29.36
CA PRO A 58 -28.98 15.87 -28.07
C PRO A 58 -29.18 17.38 -28.19
N GLU A 59 -30.11 17.95 -27.40
CA GLU A 59 -30.58 19.34 -27.50
C GLU A 59 -29.44 20.35 -27.69
N GLY A 60 -28.38 20.27 -26.87
CA GLY A 60 -27.25 21.21 -26.94
C GLY A 60 -26.41 21.12 -28.23
N ILE A 61 -26.30 19.91 -28.82
CA ILE A 61 -25.56 19.73 -30.08
C ILE A 61 -26.47 20.06 -31.27
N ALA A 62 -27.77 19.74 -31.17
CA ALA A 62 -28.77 20.10 -32.15
C ALA A 62 -28.88 21.62 -32.32
N GLU A 63 -28.95 22.37 -31.22
CA GLU A 63 -28.99 23.84 -31.23
C GLU A 63 -27.71 24.45 -31.81
N SER A 64 -26.53 23.98 -31.38
CA SER A 64 -25.26 24.42 -31.96
C SER A 64 -25.17 24.14 -33.47
N THR A 65 -25.66 22.98 -33.91
CA THR A 65 -25.66 22.61 -35.33
C THR A 65 -26.62 23.46 -36.14
N ARG A 66 -27.83 23.75 -35.61
CA ARG A 66 -28.79 24.69 -36.24
C ARG A 66 -28.20 26.08 -36.39
N GLN A 67 -27.57 26.62 -35.33
CA GLN A 67 -26.93 27.93 -35.38
C GLN A 67 -25.82 27.96 -36.44
N LYS A 68 -24.96 26.95 -36.50
CA LYS A 68 -23.89 26.84 -37.51
C LYS A 68 -24.43 26.70 -38.93
N LEU A 69 -25.52 25.96 -39.14
CA LEU A 69 -26.18 25.86 -40.44
C LEU A 69 -26.75 27.22 -40.87
N THR A 70 -27.41 27.94 -39.97
CA THR A 70 -27.93 29.29 -40.25
C THR A 70 -26.80 30.28 -40.57
N GLU A 71 -25.66 30.23 -39.87
CA GLU A 71 -24.49 31.06 -40.20
C GLU A 71 -23.93 30.74 -41.59
N LEU A 72 -23.89 29.46 -41.97
CA LEU A 72 -23.39 29.01 -43.28
C LEU A 72 -24.34 29.35 -44.44
N GLU A 73 -25.65 29.31 -44.19
CA GLU A 73 -26.71 29.74 -45.11
C GLU A 73 -26.77 31.28 -45.27
N GLY A 74 -25.93 32.03 -44.56
CA GLY A 74 -25.89 33.49 -44.61
C GLY A 74 -26.97 34.18 -43.77
N GLY A 75 -27.69 33.42 -42.94
CA GLY A 75 -28.63 33.94 -41.95
C GLY A 75 -27.92 34.51 -40.72
N LYS A 76 -28.51 35.53 -40.09
CA LYS A 76 -28.06 36.01 -38.78
C LYS A 76 -28.58 35.09 -37.68
N VAL A 77 -27.68 34.55 -36.87
CA VAL A 77 -28.05 33.86 -35.62
C VAL A 77 -28.40 34.89 -34.56
N ASP A 78 -29.51 34.66 -33.85
CA ASP A 78 -29.89 35.48 -32.71
C ASP A 78 -28.81 35.45 -31.63
N HIS A 79 -28.19 36.61 -31.37
CA HIS A 79 -27.13 36.74 -30.36
C HIS A 79 -27.61 36.33 -28.98
N LYS A 80 -28.89 36.54 -28.66
CA LYS A 80 -29.50 36.13 -27.39
C LYS A 80 -29.52 34.60 -27.25
N ALA A 81 -30.01 33.88 -28.26
CA ALA A 81 -30.04 32.43 -28.26
C ALA A 81 -28.62 31.82 -28.20
N ARG A 82 -27.64 32.46 -28.84
CA ARG A 82 -26.23 32.06 -28.75
C ARG A 82 -25.68 32.22 -27.34
N LEU A 83 -25.99 33.32 -26.66
CA LEU A 83 -25.57 33.54 -25.27
C LEU A 83 -26.24 32.54 -24.32
N ASP A 84 -27.53 32.26 -24.51
CA ASP A 84 -28.26 31.29 -23.70
C ASP A 84 -27.67 29.87 -23.86
N LEU A 85 -27.33 29.46 -25.09
CA LEU A 85 -26.66 28.20 -25.37
C LEU A 85 -25.27 28.13 -24.71
N ILE A 86 -24.46 29.19 -24.82
CA ILE A 86 -23.13 29.26 -24.18
C ILE A 86 -23.27 29.10 -22.66
N ARG A 87 -24.22 29.81 -22.05
CA ARG A 87 -24.48 29.72 -20.61
C ARG A 87 -24.86 28.29 -20.18
N GLN A 88 -25.73 27.61 -20.94
CA GLN A 88 -26.10 26.22 -20.63
C GLN A 88 -24.89 25.28 -20.71
N ILE A 89 -24.01 25.47 -21.70
CA ILE A 89 -22.78 24.70 -21.85
C ILE A 89 -21.83 24.96 -20.68
N GLU A 90 -21.64 26.22 -20.27
CA GLU A 90 -20.81 26.57 -19.11
C GLU A 90 -21.34 25.97 -17.81
N GLU A 91 -22.66 26.01 -17.59
CA GLU A 91 -23.29 25.39 -16.43
C GLU A 91 -23.13 23.86 -16.43
N ALA A 92 -23.22 23.20 -17.60
CA ALA A 92 -22.98 21.77 -17.74
C ALA A 92 -21.51 21.41 -17.42
N ILE A 93 -20.55 22.17 -17.94
CA ILE A 93 -19.12 21.98 -17.69
C ILE A 93 -18.81 22.19 -16.20
N ALA A 94 -19.39 23.21 -15.57
CA ALA A 94 -19.18 23.47 -14.14
C ALA A 94 -19.71 22.31 -13.28
N LYS A 95 -20.90 21.78 -13.61
CA LYS A 95 -21.47 20.60 -12.94
C LYS A 95 -20.59 19.36 -13.11
N GLU A 96 -20.09 19.11 -14.32
CA GLU A 96 -19.20 17.98 -14.60
C GLU A 96 -17.88 18.09 -13.82
N LYS A 97 -17.23 19.26 -13.84
CA LYS A 97 -16.01 19.53 -13.08
C LYS A 97 -16.21 19.35 -11.57
N ALA A 98 -17.31 19.84 -11.02
CA ALA A 98 -17.62 19.67 -9.61
C ALA A 98 -17.80 18.18 -9.25
N MET A 99 -18.52 17.42 -10.08
CA MET A 99 -18.68 15.98 -9.90
C MET A 99 -17.34 15.24 -10.02
N GLU A 100 -16.45 15.65 -10.92
CA GLU A 100 -15.12 15.07 -11.09
C GLU A 100 -14.21 15.37 -9.87
N GLU A 101 -14.22 16.59 -9.36
CA GLU A 101 -13.49 16.94 -8.14
C GLU A 101 -13.99 16.17 -6.92
N GLU A 102 -15.31 15.98 -6.78
CA GLU A 102 -15.85 15.17 -5.70
C GLU A 102 -15.43 13.70 -5.82
N LYS A 103 -15.38 13.15 -7.04
CA LYS A 103 -14.89 11.80 -7.29
C LYS A 103 -13.41 11.69 -6.94
N LYS A 104 -12.57 12.62 -7.38
CA LYS A 104 -11.14 12.68 -7.04
C LYS A 104 -10.91 12.80 -5.53
N LYS A 105 -11.64 13.68 -4.85
CA LYS A 105 -11.58 13.82 -3.38
C LYS A 105 -12.05 12.56 -2.65
N LYS A 106 -13.02 11.82 -3.19
CA LYS A 106 -13.48 10.53 -2.63
C LYS A 106 -12.45 9.43 -2.88
N GLU A 107 -11.84 9.39 -4.07
CA GLU A 107 -10.76 8.45 -4.43
C GLU A 107 -9.51 8.69 -3.58
N GLU A 108 -9.05 9.94 -3.44
CA GLU A 108 -7.92 10.31 -2.56
C GLU A 108 -8.18 9.95 -1.11
N LYS A 109 -9.39 10.21 -0.57
CA LYS A 109 -9.74 9.80 0.80
C LYS A 109 -9.74 8.29 0.98
N VAL A 110 -10.16 7.53 -0.03
CA VAL A 110 -10.11 6.06 0.01
C VAL A 110 -8.66 5.57 -0.05
N GLU A 111 -7.79 6.22 -0.81
CA GLU A 111 -6.36 5.89 -0.88
C GLU A 111 -5.60 6.26 0.40
N THR A 112 -5.88 7.41 1.02
CA THR A 112 -5.25 7.79 2.30
C THR A 112 -5.66 6.87 3.44
N ILE A 113 -6.94 6.50 3.53
CA ILE A 113 -7.41 5.54 4.55
C ILE A 113 -6.78 4.15 4.35
N LYS A 114 -6.62 3.70 3.09
CA LYS A 114 -5.94 2.43 2.78
C LYS A 114 -4.45 2.50 3.15
N ALA A 115 -3.77 3.58 2.80
CA ALA A 115 -2.35 3.77 3.10
C ALA A 115 -2.08 3.92 4.61
N GLU A 116 -2.96 4.56 5.37
CA GLU A 116 -2.87 4.64 6.83
C GLU A 116 -3.18 3.30 7.50
N GLY A 117 -4.17 2.55 7.00
CA GLY A 117 -4.45 1.19 7.47
C GLY A 117 -3.29 0.22 7.24
N GLU A 118 -2.61 0.35 6.09
CA GLU A 118 -1.45 -0.48 5.77
C GLU A 118 -0.22 -0.09 6.60
N LYS A 119 0.02 1.21 6.82
CA LYS A 119 1.07 1.69 7.75
C LYS A 119 0.80 1.25 9.19
N ALA A 120 -0.44 1.34 9.67
CA ALA A 120 -0.81 0.88 11.01
C ALA A 120 -0.61 -0.63 11.17
N ARG A 121 -0.88 -1.42 10.11
CA ARG A 121 -0.66 -2.86 10.11
C ARG A 121 0.83 -3.23 10.12
N VAL A 122 1.66 -2.55 9.33
CA VAL A 122 3.12 -2.77 9.31
C VAL A 122 3.75 -2.37 10.66
N ILE A 123 3.27 -1.30 11.29
CA ILE A 123 3.74 -0.88 12.62
C ILE A 123 3.32 -1.89 13.69
N ALA A 124 2.10 -2.45 13.61
CA ALA A 124 1.62 -3.48 14.52
C ALA A 124 2.37 -4.82 14.37
N GLU A 125 2.63 -5.25 13.13
CA GLU A 125 3.43 -6.46 12.85
C GLU A 125 4.90 -6.25 13.30
N GLY A 126 5.47 -5.07 13.08
CA GLY A 126 6.80 -4.71 13.60
C GLY A 126 6.86 -4.71 15.13
N ALA A 127 5.87 -4.15 15.82
CA ALA A 127 5.80 -4.14 17.28
C ALA A 127 5.64 -5.55 17.86
N ALA A 128 4.87 -6.42 17.21
CA ALA A 128 4.72 -7.82 17.61
C ALA A 128 6.03 -8.61 17.46
N ALA A 129 6.76 -8.44 16.36
CA ALA A 129 8.05 -9.10 16.14
C ALA A 129 9.13 -8.62 17.14
N ILE A 130 9.12 -7.34 17.50
CA ILE A 130 10.04 -6.78 18.51
C ILE A 130 9.72 -7.34 19.91
N ALA A 131 8.43 -7.49 20.25
CA ALA A 131 8.01 -8.08 21.52
C ALA A 131 8.41 -9.57 21.62
N GLU A 132 8.29 -10.33 20.53
CA GLU A 132 8.70 -11.74 20.48
C GLU A 132 10.23 -11.88 20.62
N ALA A 133 11.00 -11.02 19.95
CA ALA A 133 12.46 -10.98 20.08
C ALA A 133 12.92 -10.56 21.50
N ALA A 134 12.22 -9.62 22.14
CA ALA A 134 12.49 -9.20 23.51
C ALA A 134 12.19 -10.31 24.54
N ALA A 135 11.11 -11.08 24.34
CA ALA A 135 10.80 -12.24 25.17
C ALA A 135 11.86 -13.36 25.01
N GLY A 136 12.31 -13.62 23.78
CA GLY A 136 13.34 -14.63 23.50
C GLY A 136 14.73 -14.27 24.07
N THR A 137 15.09 -12.98 24.07
CA THR A 137 16.36 -12.50 24.66
C THR A 137 16.31 -12.49 26.18
N SER A 138 15.18 -12.08 26.77
CA SER A 138 14.91 -12.18 28.21
C SER A 138 15.04 -13.62 28.73
N ALA A 139 14.47 -14.61 28.01
CA ALA A 139 14.55 -16.01 28.40
C ALA A 139 15.99 -16.55 28.40
N LYS A 140 16.79 -16.19 27.39
CA LYS A 140 18.21 -16.61 27.30
C LYS A 140 19.08 -15.96 28.39
N ILE A 141 18.80 -14.71 28.77
CA ILE A 141 19.51 -14.04 29.86
C ILE A 141 19.15 -14.68 31.21
N ALA A 142 17.89 -15.08 31.42
CA ALA A 142 17.47 -15.76 32.64
C ALA A 142 18.11 -17.16 32.78
N GLU A 143 18.21 -17.91 31.68
CA GLU A 143 18.87 -19.23 31.67
C GLU A 143 20.37 -19.12 31.94
N ALA A 144 21.05 -18.13 31.33
CA ALA A 144 22.46 -17.86 31.59
C ALA A 144 22.72 -17.41 33.04
N ALA A 145 21.83 -16.62 33.64
CA ALA A 145 21.93 -16.19 35.03
C ALA A 145 21.72 -17.35 36.03
N ALA A 146 20.81 -18.27 35.72
CA ALA A 146 20.59 -19.49 36.50
C ALA A 146 21.81 -20.42 36.44
N ALA A 147 22.39 -20.63 35.25
CA ALA A 147 23.59 -21.43 35.06
C ALA A 147 24.81 -20.82 35.80
N ALA A 148 24.98 -19.50 35.73
CA ALA A 148 26.04 -18.79 36.45
C ALA A 148 25.89 -18.93 37.98
N SER A 149 24.66 -18.85 38.50
CA SER A 149 24.39 -18.99 39.94
C SER A 149 24.69 -20.40 40.44
N GLN A 150 24.39 -21.44 39.64
CA GLN A 150 24.72 -22.83 39.96
C GLN A 150 26.23 -23.07 39.93
N ALA A 151 26.94 -22.50 38.95
CA ALA A 151 28.39 -22.59 38.87
C ALA A 151 29.08 -21.91 40.08
N ILE A 152 28.60 -20.73 40.49
CA ILE A 152 29.10 -20.05 41.69
C ILE A 152 28.84 -20.88 42.95
N HIS A 153 27.68 -21.53 43.06
CA HIS A 153 27.39 -22.41 44.19
C HIS A 153 28.27 -23.66 44.22
N ALA A 154 28.58 -24.26 43.07
CA ALA A 154 29.50 -25.38 42.96
C ALA A 154 30.92 -24.98 43.38
N VAL A 155 31.44 -23.88 42.83
CA VAL A 155 32.78 -23.36 43.19
C VAL A 155 32.86 -23.00 44.67
N LYS A 156 31.80 -22.44 45.25
CA LYS A 156 31.75 -22.13 46.68
C LYS A 156 31.77 -23.41 47.54
N LYS A 157 31.11 -24.47 47.10
CA LYS A 157 31.13 -25.77 47.78
C LYS A 157 32.52 -26.40 47.73
N ASP A 158 33.13 -26.45 46.54
CA ASP A 158 34.46 -27.02 46.34
C ASP A 158 35.52 -26.28 47.17
N LEU A 159 35.40 -24.96 47.30
CA LEU A 159 36.31 -24.16 48.13
C LEU A 159 36.15 -24.47 49.64
N VAL A 160 34.92 -24.72 50.10
CA VAL A 160 34.67 -25.11 51.50
C VAL A 160 35.28 -26.48 51.79
N ASP A 161 35.16 -27.42 50.86
CA ASP A 161 35.72 -28.76 51.00
C ASP A 161 37.26 -28.72 51.06
N VAL A 162 37.91 -27.91 50.20
CA VAL A 162 39.38 -27.71 50.23
C VAL A 162 39.86 -27.04 51.53
N VAL A 163 39.11 -26.07 52.05
CA VAL A 163 39.45 -25.42 53.33
C VAL A 163 39.33 -26.40 54.48
N GLN A 164 38.30 -27.26 54.48
CA GLN A 164 38.11 -28.28 55.50
C GLN A 164 39.24 -29.33 55.46
N GLU A 165 39.64 -29.76 54.27
CA GLU A 165 40.74 -30.69 54.06
C GLU A 165 42.08 -30.11 54.55
N ALA A 166 42.36 -28.83 54.29
CA ALA A 166 43.55 -28.15 54.81
C ALA A 166 43.55 -28.04 56.35
N VAL A 167 42.38 -27.79 56.95
CA VAL A 167 42.21 -27.75 58.41
C VAL A 167 42.44 -29.13 59.02
N ASP A 168 41.97 -30.19 58.37
CA ASP A 168 42.16 -31.56 58.85
C ASP A 168 43.61 -32.02 58.67
N HIS A 169 44.29 -31.66 57.58
CA HIS A 169 45.73 -31.85 57.43
C HIS A 169 46.55 -31.12 58.51
N ALA A 170 46.17 -29.89 58.88
CA ALA A 170 46.84 -29.16 59.96
C ALA A 170 46.68 -29.86 61.33
N LYS A 171 45.51 -30.44 61.60
CA LYS A 171 45.28 -31.23 62.83
C LYS A 171 46.07 -32.54 62.85
N VAL A 172 46.29 -33.17 61.70
CA VAL A 172 47.13 -34.37 61.59
C VAL A 172 48.60 -34.02 61.89
N LEU A 173 49.09 -32.90 61.39
CA LEU A 173 50.45 -32.42 61.68
C LEU A 173 50.63 -32.03 63.17
N GLU A 174 49.60 -31.49 63.81
CA GLU A 174 49.60 -31.24 65.27
C GLU A 174 49.66 -32.55 66.07
N LYS A 175 48.95 -33.60 65.61
CA LYS A 175 49.00 -34.94 66.24
C LYS A 175 50.35 -35.63 66.07
N GLU A 176 50.95 -35.57 64.88
CA GLU A 176 52.30 -36.12 64.66
C GLU A 176 53.37 -35.38 65.48
N LYS A 177 53.22 -34.06 65.67
CA LYS A 177 54.09 -33.28 66.55
C LYS A 177 53.88 -33.61 68.04
N ALA A 178 52.66 -33.93 68.45
CA ALA A 178 52.35 -34.35 69.82
C ALA A 178 52.93 -35.75 70.14
N GLU A 179 52.84 -36.70 69.20
CA GLU A 179 53.46 -38.03 69.35
C GLU A 179 55.00 -37.96 69.33
N ALA A 180 55.59 -37.06 68.52
CA ALA A 180 57.03 -36.79 68.54
C ALA A 180 57.48 -36.17 69.87
N ALA A 181 56.63 -35.36 70.54
CA ALA A 181 56.93 -34.79 71.85
C ALA A 181 56.89 -35.85 72.96
N GLU A 182 55.93 -36.78 72.95
CA GLU A 182 55.88 -37.88 73.94
C GLU A 182 57.09 -38.82 73.85
N ALA A 183 57.60 -39.09 72.64
CA ALA A 183 58.80 -39.91 72.46
C ALA A 183 60.07 -39.27 73.08
N THR A 184 60.17 -37.94 73.09
CA THR A 184 61.31 -37.24 73.73
C THR A 184 61.18 -37.15 75.26
N VAL A 185 59.95 -37.15 75.80
CA VAL A 185 59.71 -37.13 77.26
C VAL A 185 59.96 -38.51 77.87
N SER A 186 59.66 -39.60 77.15
CA SER A 186 59.85 -40.96 77.65
C SER A 186 61.34 -41.36 77.79
N LEU A 187 62.26 -40.71 77.08
CA LEU A 187 63.71 -40.88 77.27
C LEU A 187 64.28 -40.04 78.42
N ARG A 188 63.55 -39.02 78.89
CA ARG A 188 63.95 -38.16 80.01
C ARG A 188 63.41 -38.61 81.37
N PHE A 189 62.38 -39.46 81.39
CA PHE A 189 61.73 -39.94 82.63
C PHE A 189 62.39 -41.16 83.30
N ILE A 190 63.34 -41.85 82.65
CA ILE A 190 64.07 -42.96 83.29
C ILE A 190 65.27 -42.44 84.13
N GLY A 191 65.71 -41.19 83.94
CA GLY A 191 66.89 -40.64 84.60
C GLY A 191 66.67 -39.95 85.97
N HIS A 192 65.44 -39.86 86.49
CA HIS A 192 65.15 -39.05 87.69
C HIS A 192 64.46 -39.80 88.84
N ALA A 193 64.28 -41.12 88.74
CA ALA A 193 63.65 -41.94 89.78
C ALA A 193 64.64 -42.62 90.74
N PHE A 194 65.93 -42.25 90.71
CA PHE A 194 66.95 -42.83 91.60
C PHE A 194 67.70 -41.71 92.32
N LEU A 195 67.10 -41.15 93.37
CA LEU A 195 67.76 -40.47 94.50
C LEU A 195 66.69 -39.85 95.40
N PHE A 196 66.10 -40.64 96.30
CA PHE A 196 65.80 -40.26 97.69
C PHE A 196 65.21 -41.46 98.46
N SER A 197 66.08 -42.35 98.95
CA SER A 197 65.80 -43.14 100.16
C SER A 197 67.14 -43.53 100.81
N TYR A 198 67.26 -43.15 102.09
CA TYR A 198 68.38 -43.30 103.03
C TYR A 198 69.59 -42.37 102.88
#